data_AF-A0A8J1TNH8-F1
#
_entry.id   AF-A0A8J1TNH8-F1
#
_cell.length_a   1.000
_cell.length_b   1.000
_cell.length_c   1.000
_cell.angle_alpha   90.00
_cell.angle_beta   90.00
_cell.angle_gamma   90.00
#
_symmetry.space_group_name_H-M   'P 1'
#
loop_
_entity.id
_entity.type
_entity.pdbx_description
1 polymer ?
#
loop_
_entity_poly.entity_id
_entity_poly.type
_entity_poly.pdbx_seq_one_letter_code
_entity_poly.pdbx_strand_id
1 'polypeptide(L)'
;LFSPTRNQADASHEFIIGGDNNQYSYILDGYRGNEVVRVETPDILSGSDYNDFWIDWTGGNVRVGNGQNVGQDIFMTWDDSRRFRSDNVGISTYDGVTGNWIIVRDTEIITPPRYEYNWVDDFIVR
;
A
#
# COMPACT_ATOMS: atom_id res chain seq x y z
N LEU A 1 9.13 1.15 0.01
CA LEU A 1 9.45 1.18 1.45
C LEU A 1 8.79 2.38 2.13
N PHE A 2 7.72 2.14 2.89
CA PHE A 2 7.04 3.15 3.72
C PHE A 2 7.71 3.15 5.11
N SER A 3 8.05 4.30 5.69
CA SER A 3 8.64 4.37 7.04
C SER A 3 8.24 5.66 7.76
N PRO A 4 7.61 5.58 8.95
CA PRO A 4 7.76 6.58 9.99
C PRO A 4 8.99 6.23 10.87
N THR A 5 9.61 7.27 11.42
CA THR A 5 10.80 7.32 12.28
C THR A 5 11.23 6.06 13.05
N ARG A 6 12.57 5.90 13.17
CA ARG A 6 13.45 4.89 13.80
C ARG A 6 13.02 4.18 15.11
N ASN A 7 11.90 4.52 15.74
CA ASN A 7 11.39 3.96 17.00
C ASN A 7 10.00 3.27 16.90
N GLN A 8 9.48 3.01 15.70
CA GLN A 8 8.18 2.36 15.47
C GLN A 8 8.25 1.19 14.48
N ALA A 9 9.30 0.36 14.53
CA ALA A 9 9.37 -0.84 13.69
C ALA A 9 8.15 -1.77 13.87
N ASP A 10 7.53 -1.78 15.06
CA ASP A 10 6.34 -2.58 15.41
C ASP A 10 5.00 -1.99 14.93
N ALA A 11 4.99 -0.83 14.27
CA ALA A 11 3.77 -0.14 13.83
C ALA A 11 3.78 0.22 12.33
N SER A 12 4.50 -0.56 11.51
CA SER A 12 4.59 -0.34 10.07
C SER A 12 4.34 -1.62 9.30
N HIS A 13 3.85 -1.51 8.07
CA HIS A 13 3.72 -2.63 7.15
C HIS A 13 4.47 -2.32 5.87
N GLU A 14 5.17 -3.33 5.36
CA GLU A 14 5.83 -3.24 4.07
C GLU A 14 5.06 -4.03 3.03
N PHE A 15 4.70 -3.37 1.94
CA PHE A 15 4.02 -3.97 0.80
C PHE A 15 5.02 -4.07 -0.34
N ILE A 16 5.38 -5.30 -0.70
CA ILE A 16 6.29 -5.55 -1.82
C ILE A 16 5.43 -6.07 -2.96
N ILE A 17 5.46 -5.36 -4.09
CA ILE A 17 4.79 -5.77 -5.32
C ILE A 17 5.89 -6.12 -6.33
N GLY A 18 5.81 -7.30 -6.96
CA GLY A 18 6.79 -7.73 -7.95
C GLY A 18 8.18 -8.08 -7.39
N GLY A 19 8.25 -8.62 -6.16
CA GLY A 19 9.46 -9.23 -5.63
C GLY A 19 9.87 -10.51 -6.38
N ASP A 20 11.07 -11.02 -6.06
CA ASP A 20 11.67 -12.21 -6.68
C ASP A 20 11.64 -12.20 -8.21
N ASN A 21 12.23 -11.16 -8.82
CA ASN A 21 12.19 -10.94 -10.27
C ASN A 21 10.76 -10.85 -10.82
N ASN A 22 9.91 -10.06 -10.16
CA ASN A 22 8.53 -9.82 -10.57
C ASN A 22 7.64 -11.07 -10.54
N GLN A 23 7.91 -12.02 -9.63
CA GLN A 23 7.16 -13.28 -9.54
C GLN A 23 6.25 -13.35 -8.32
N TYR A 24 6.50 -12.57 -7.27
CA TYR A 24 5.76 -12.64 -6.01
C TYR A 24 5.46 -11.26 -5.44
N SER A 25 4.42 -11.20 -4.63
CA SER A 25 4.10 -10.03 -3.81
C SER A 25 3.98 -10.44 -2.35
N TYR A 26 4.31 -9.51 -1.46
CA TYR A 26 4.46 -9.75 -0.03
C TYR A 26 3.80 -8.66 0.82
N ILE A 27 3.33 -9.08 2.00
CA ILE A 27 3.10 -8.18 3.14
C ILE A 27 4.08 -8.57 4.24
N LEU A 28 4.88 -7.62 4.72
CA LEU A 28 5.74 -7.78 5.89
C LEU A 28 5.17 -7.00 7.08
N ASP A 29 5.17 -7.65 8.25
CA ASP A 29 4.86 -7.02 9.53
C ASP A 29 6.13 -6.35 10.08
N GLY A 30 6.19 -5.03 9.96
CA GLY A 30 7.34 -4.19 10.29
C GLY A 30 8.26 -3.91 9.09
N TYR A 31 9.11 -2.89 9.23
CA TYR A 31 10.15 -2.55 8.26
C TYR A 31 11.14 -3.72 8.12
N ARG A 32 11.22 -4.31 6.91
CA ARG A 32 12.02 -5.52 6.66
C ARG A 32 11.73 -6.63 7.68
N GLY A 33 10.48 -6.69 8.13
CA GLY A 33 10.04 -7.57 9.20
C GLY A 33 9.66 -8.97 8.70
N ASN A 34 8.75 -9.61 9.43
CA ASN A 34 8.33 -10.98 9.11
C ASN A 34 7.34 -10.98 7.95
N GLU A 35 7.52 -11.90 7.01
CA GLU A 35 6.53 -12.19 5.98
C GLU A 35 5.26 -12.76 6.62
N VAL A 36 4.14 -12.07 6.43
CA VAL A 36 2.81 -12.51 6.89
C VAL A 36 1.91 -12.92 5.73
N VAL A 37 2.20 -12.42 4.52
CA VAL A 37 1.54 -12.83 3.27
C VAL A 37 2.58 -12.95 2.17
N ARG A 38 2.44 -13.99 1.34
CA ARG A 38 3.16 -14.19 0.08
C ARG A 38 2.22 -14.78 -0.96
N VAL A 39 2.18 -14.15 -2.14
CA VAL A 39 1.30 -14.56 -3.24
C VAL A 39 2.08 -14.55 -4.55
N GLU A 40 1.84 -15.54 -5.41
CA GLU A 40 2.35 -15.57 -6.78
C GLU A 40 1.69 -14.47 -7.61
N THR A 41 2.51 -13.56 -8.16
CA THR A 41 2.08 -12.44 -8.99
C THR A 41 3.05 -12.27 -10.16
N PRO A 42 3.11 -13.26 -11.07
CA PRO A 42 4.05 -13.23 -12.18
C PRO A 42 3.78 -12.05 -13.09
N ASP A 43 4.84 -11.30 -13.39
CA ASP A 43 4.86 -10.17 -14.31
C ASP A 43 3.87 -9.05 -13.96
N ILE A 44 3.57 -8.87 -12.66
CA ILE A 44 2.59 -7.88 -12.20
C ILE A 44 3.05 -6.43 -12.42
N LEU A 45 4.36 -6.17 -12.45
CA LEU A 45 4.93 -4.87 -12.81
C LEU A 45 5.32 -4.82 -14.29
N SER A 46 5.13 -3.65 -14.91
CA SER A 46 5.59 -3.35 -16.28
C SER A 46 6.72 -2.32 -16.26
N GLY A 47 7.66 -2.46 -17.20
CA GLY A 47 8.70 -1.46 -17.45
C GLY A 47 8.30 -0.38 -18.47
N SER A 48 7.20 -0.58 -19.19
CA SER A 48 6.72 0.33 -20.25
C SER A 48 5.49 1.13 -19.85
N ASP A 49 4.66 0.60 -18.96
CA ASP A 49 3.34 1.12 -18.64
C ASP A 49 3.14 1.22 -17.13
N TYR A 50 2.31 2.18 -16.72
CA TYR A 50 1.87 2.29 -15.33
C TYR A 50 0.81 1.22 -15.04
N ASN A 51 0.99 0.50 -13.95
CA ASN A 51 0.02 -0.46 -13.45
C ASN A 51 -0.58 0.11 -12.16
N ASP A 52 -1.90 0.25 -12.13
CA ASP A 52 -2.60 0.80 -10.98
C ASP A 52 -2.68 -0.23 -9.84
N PHE A 53 -2.37 0.21 -8.63
CA PHE A 53 -2.51 -0.57 -7.41
C PHE A 53 -3.17 0.24 -6.31
N TRP A 54 -3.87 -0.46 -5.43
CA TRP A 54 -4.43 0.13 -4.23
C TRP A 54 -4.09 -0.72 -3.01
N ILE A 55 -3.97 -0.04 -1.88
CA ILE A 55 -3.78 -0.64 -0.55
C ILE A 55 -4.89 -0.06 0.32
N ASP A 56 -5.60 -0.93 1.02
CA ASP A 56 -6.67 -0.55 1.93
C ASP A 56 -6.47 -1.25 3.28
N TRP A 57 -6.63 -0.49 4.37
CA TRP A 57 -6.56 -1.01 5.74
C TRP A 57 -7.85 -0.70 6.53
N THR A 58 -8.94 -0.38 5.83
CA THR A 58 -10.23 -0.10 6.47
C THR A 58 -10.83 -1.36 7.10
N GLY A 59 -11.56 -1.18 8.20
CA GLY A 59 -12.27 -2.29 8.87
C GLY A 59 -11.38 -3.30 9.60
N GLY A 60 -10.07 -3.04 9.74
CA GLY A 60 -9.13 -3.92 10.44
C GLY A 60 -8.46 -4.99 9.58
N ASN A 61 -8.79 -5.04 8.29
CA ASN A 61 -8.12 -5.91 7.33
C ASN A 61 -7.22 -5.09 6.42
N VAL A 62 -6.01 -5.58 6.18
CA VAL A 62 -5.10 -5.04 5.18
C VAL A 62 -5.31 -5.79 3.87
N ARG A 63 -5.58 -5.06 2.79
CA ARG A 63 -5.90 -5.60 1.47
C ARG A 63 -5.09 -4.86 0.41
N VAL A 64 -4.64 -5.61 -0.59
CA VAL A 64 -3.97 -5.05 -1.76
C VAL A 64 -4.64 -5.61 -3.00
N GLY A 65 -4.94 -4.74 -3.96
CA GLY A 65 -5.53 -5.12 -5.24
C GLY A 65 -4.99 -4.32 -6.41
N ASN A 66 -5.38 -4.79 -7.59
CA ASN A 66 -5.02 -4.19 -8.87
C ASN A 66 -6.13 -3.23 -9.35
N GLY A 67 -5.76 -2.32 -10.23
CA GLY A 67 -6.69 -1.43 -10.91
C GLY A 67 -7.06 -0.21 -10.07
N GLN A 68 -8.09 0.51 -10.52
CA GLN A 68 -8.48 1.81 -9.98
C GLN A 68 -9.59 1.71 -8.93
N ASN A 69 -10.27 0.57 -8.86
CA ASN A 69 -11.44 0.40 -8.00
C ASN A 69 -11.03 -0.32 -6.69
N VAL A 70 -10.88 0.45 -5.62
CA VAL A 70 -10.59 -0.11 -4.29
C VAL A 70 -11.62 -1.18 -3.92
N GLY A 71 -11.13 -2.34 -3.48
CA GLY A 71 -11.93 -3.51 -3.13
C GLY A 71 -12.18 -4.49 -4.29
N GLN A 72 -11.73 -4.20 -5.51
CA GLN A 72 -11.75 -5.14 -6.65
C GLN A 72 -10.36 -5.71 -6.94
N ASP A 73 -10.31 -6.88 -7.59
CA ASP A 73 -9.06 -7.53 -8.03
C ASP A 73 -8.01 -7.67 -6.91
N ILE A 74 -8.50 -8.08 -5.74
CA ILE A 74 -7.71 -8.29 -4.52
C ILE A 74 -6.78 -9.49 -4.73
N PHE A 75 -5.49 -9.28 -4.54
CA PHE A 75 -4.49 -10.34 -4.63
C PHE A 75 -3.71 -10.57 -3.34
N MET A 76 -3.73 -9.65 -2.36
CA MET A 76 -3.24 -9.92 -1.00
C MET A 76 -4.26 -9.49 0.05
N THR A 77 -4.40 -10.28 1.12
CA THR A 77 -5.25 -9.97 2.27
C THR A 77 -4.62 -10.50 3.54
N TRP A 78 -4.66 -9.67 4.59
CA TRP A 78 -4.18 -10.00 5.91
C TRP A 78 -5.09 -9.39 6.98
N ASP A 79 -5.52 -10.22 7.93
CA ASP A 79 -6.28 -9.79 9.10
C ASP A 79 -5.30 -9.33 10.19
N ASP A 80 -5.06 -8.03 10.28
CA ASP A 80 -4.27 -7.45 11.35
C ASP A 80 -5.17 -7.08 12.54
N SER A 81 -5.25 -8.00 13.49
CA SER A 81 -5.98 -7.84 14.74
C SER A 81 -5.67 -6.55 15.54
N ARG A 82 -4.53 -5.89 15.28
CA ARG A 82 -4.13 -4.63 15.94
C ARG A 82 -4.91 -3.42 15.43
N ARG A 83 -5.75 -3.57 14.39
CA ARG A 83 -6.48 -2.49 13.72
C ARG A 83 -5.54 -1.39 13.26
N PHE A 84 -4.60 -1.78 12.41
CA PHE A 84 -3.58 -0.93 11.85
C PHE A 84 -4.11 0.43 11.38
N ARG A 85 -3.36 1.48 11.69
CA ARG A 85 -3.52 2.83 11.16
C ARG A 85 -2.15 3.37 10.81
N SER A 86 -2.03 4.01 9.65
CA SER A 86 -0.80 4.70 9.26
C SER A 86 -1.08 6.17 9.00
N ASP A 87 -0.23 7.04 9.54
CA ASP A 87 -0.25 8.48 9.27
C ASP A 87 0.71 8.87 8.13
N ASN A 88 1.57 7.94 7.70
CA ASN A 88 2.68 8.24 6.80
C ASN A 88 2.90 7.16 5.75
N VAL A 89 3.41 7.60 4.61
CA VAL A 89 3.60 6.79 3.41
C VAL A 89 4.99 7.13 2.80
N GLY A 90 5.85 6.14 2.56
CA GLY A 90 7.10 6.26 1.79
C GLY A 90 7.22 5.21 0.67
N ILE A 91 7.87 5.55 -0.44
CA ILE A 91 7.97 4.66 -1.60
C ILE A 91 9.43 4.42 -1.94
N SER A 92 9.75 3.21 -2.38
CA SER A 92 11.07 2.86 -2.87
C SER A 92 11.00 1.68 -3.82
N THR A 93 12.10 1.47 -4.53
CA THR A 93 12.43 0.22 -5.18
C THR A 93 13.45 -0.57 -4.35
N TYR A 94 13.74 -1.81 -4.77
CA TYR A 94 14.89 -2.56 -4.28
C TYR A 94 16.21 -1.93 -4.75
N ASP A 95 17.31 -2.28 -4.06
CA ASP A 95 18.64 -1.78 -4.40
C ASP A 95 19.01 -2.12 -5.85
N GLY A 96 19.58 -1.15 -6.56
CA GLY A 96 19.90 -1.28 -7.99
C GLY A 96 18.72 -1.24 -8.96
N VAL A 97 17.47 -1.11 -8.50
CA VAL A 97 16.27 -1.00 -9.34
C VAL A 97 15.78 0.44 -9.37
N THR A 98 15.41 0.95 -10.54
CA THR A 98 14.74 2.26 -10.69
C THR A 98 13.25 2.04 -10.94
N GLY A 99 12.40 2.93 -10.42
CA GLY A 99 10.95 2.88 -10.63
C GLY A 99 10.35 4.27 -10.71
N ASN A 100 9.25 4.40 -11.43
CA ASN A 100 8.47 5.61 -11.52
C ASN A 100 7.13 5.38 -10.82
N TRP A 101 6.68 6.36 -10.04
CA TRP A 101 5.46 6.27 -9.25
C TRP A 101 4.66 7.56 -9.36
N ILE A 102 3.34 7.43 -9.45
CA ILE A 102 2.35 8.50 -9.41
C ILE A 102 1.43 8.20 -8.23
N ILE A 103 1.51 9.01 -7.17
CA ILE A 103 0.60 8.88 -6.04
C ILE A 103 -0.62 9.76 -6.29
N VAL A 104 -1.79 9.15 -6.42
CA VAL A 104 -3.06 9.87 -6.63
C VAL A 104 -3.85 9.89 -5.34
N ARG A 105 -4.33 11.07 -4.96
CA ARG A 105 -5.25 11.25 -3.85
C ARG A 105 -6.65 11.49 -4.42
N ASP A 106 -7.41 10.41 -4.63
CA ASP A 106 -8.80 10.50 -5.08
C ASP A 106 -9.72 10.72 -3.87
N THR A 107 -9.66 11.91 -3.28
CA THR A 107 -10.64 12.32 -2.27
C THR A 107 -11.33 13.61 -2.67
N GLU A 108 -12.62 13.50 -2.97
CA GLU A 108 -13.51 14.66 -3.10
C GLU A 108 -13.92 15.14 -1.70
N ILE A 109 -13.48 16.35 -1.32
CA ILE A 109 -13.83 16.97 -0.04
C ILE A 109 -14.95 17.98 -0.28
N ILE A 110 -16.18 17.60 0.06
CA ILE A 110 -17.34 18.52 0.04
C ILE A 110 -17.47 19.18 1.41
N THR A 111 -17.33 20.51 1.47
CA THR A 111 -17.49 21.28 2.73
C THR A 111 -18.93 21.77 2.88
N PRO A 112 -19.62 21.47 4.00
CA PRO A 112 -20.91 22.10 4.30
C PRO A 112 -20.70 23.57 4.71
N PRO A 113 -21.73 24.45 4.62
CA PRO A 113 -21.62 25.88 4.96
C PRO A 113 -21.62 26.11 6.49
N ARG A 114 -20.73 25.43 7.22
CA ARG A 114 -20.53 25.54 8.66
C ARG A 114 -19.09 25.17 9.03
N TYR A 115 -18.65 25.62 10.21
CA TYR A 115 -17.26 25.48 10.64
C TYR A 115 -16.97 24.06 11.14
N GLU A 116 -16.55 23.17 10.23
CA GLU A 116 -16.21 21.77 10.49
C GLU A 116 -14.92 21.38 9.74
N TYR A 117 -14.14 20.46 10.32
CA TYR A 117 -12.91 19.92 9.72
C TYR A 117 -13.19 18.56 9.07
N ASN A 118 -12.76 18.38 7.82
CA ASN A 118 -12.80 17.09 7.11
C ASN A 118 -11.42 16.42 7.18
N TRP A 119 -11.39 15.15 7.59
CA TRP A 119 -10.19 14.31 7.62
C TRP A 119 -10.25 13.30 6.47
N VAL A 120 -9.09 12.86 5.97
CA VAL A 120 -8.99 12.02 4.76
C VAL A 120 -7.89 10.99 4.95
N ASP A 121 -8.24 9.71 4.82
CA ASP A 121 -7.40 8.58 5.24
C ASP A 121 -6.86 7.68 4.10
N ASP A 122 -7.20 7.91 2.81
CA ASP A 122 -6.90 6.96 1.72
C ASP A 122 -6.09 7.54 0.54
N PHE A 123 -5.28 6.70 -0.13
CA PHE A 123 -4.46 7.03 -1.31
C PHE A 123 -4.43 5.89 -2.34
N ILE A 124 -4.28 6.22 -3.63
CA ILE A 124 -4.06 5.28 -4.74
C ILE A 124 -2.63 5.44 -5.26
N VAL A 125 -1.95 4.35 -5.61
CA VAL A 125 -0.59 4.37 -6.18
C VAL A 125 -0.65 3.87 -7.62
N ARG A 126 -0.11 4.66 -8.55
CA ARG A 126 -0.05 4.38 -9.99
C ARG A 126 1.38 4.32 -10.48
#